data_AF-A0A2T9YG50-F1
#
_entry.id   AF-A0A2T9YG50-F1
#
_cell.length_a   1.000
_cell.length_b   1.000
_cell.length_c   1.000
_cell.angle_alpha   90.00
_cell.angle_beta   90.00
_cell.angle_gamma   90.00
#
_symmetry.space_group_name_H-M   'P 1'
#
loop_
_entity.id
_entity.type
_entity.pdbx_description
1 polymer ?
#
loop_
_entity_poly.entity_id
_entity_poly.type
_entity_poly.pdbx_seq_one_letter_code
_entity_poly.pdbx_strand_id
1 'polypeptide(L)'
;LTKPNLITMVKYKRIYYFLLLVRFLAIFLPGYIHPDQFFQGPEVSAGDLLSIPVIRTWEFDPDLPCRSILPIFLTSGVPILIFKLLSGLELKNIFSVYLLHFNLGFDYRAIINFSKNLSLLIIIIFANKPEAHKYKVLCLLSISYPMLTFMTSTFSNSFETVILVLIFACLSYIEYVHNYILSLNGLLCEKVQQNIQNAQDKDFQASDQPQFPANVQTSLPPLEMDLIPLVFTFLGLLIGIGPFIRPTFIFYAASPLFVILFLAAKTFSCNWKYLFMLAVFFGVSLSLSILSCIIIDTLYFNKTNNILSLKEILLNPSITPYNNFLYNSNEANLKLHGIHPRYLHSLVNLPLLFGPSIFILYKLCYSLYFEGRNSNKDSATEKSPNKNKVSKKKLLSKDNNTCVSELVYLKFTAF
;
A
#
# COMPACT_ATOMS: atom_id res chain seq x y z
N LEU A 1 10.22 23.57 18.67
CA LEU A 1 9.15 24.05 17.74
C LEU A 1 8.95 25.54 17.95
N THR A 2 9.17 26.37 16.93
CA THR A 2 8.93 27.83 17.00
C THR A 2 7.42 28.12 17.07
N LYS A 3 6.99 29.14 17.84
CA LYS A 3 5.58 29.59 17.96
C LYS A 3 4.77 29.64 16.63
N PRO A 4 5.31 30.12 15.48
CA PRO A 4 4.59 30.11 14.20
C PRO A 4 4.19 28.71 13.70
N ASN A 5 4.99 27.68 13.98
CA ASN A 5 4.68 26.30 13.58
C ASN A 5 3.52 25.71 14.39
N LEU A 6 3.36 26.14 15.66
CA LEU A 6 2.27 25.69 16.52
C LEU A 6 0.91 26.25 16.07
N ILE A 7 0.86 27.55 15.76
CA ILE A 7 -0.37 28.21 15.27
C ILE A 7 -0.81 27.58 13.94
N THR A 8 0.15 27.35 13.04
CA THR A 8 -0.09 26.72 11.74
C THR A 8 -0.62 25.30 11.91
N MET A 9 -0.04 24.50 12.80
CA MET A 9 -0.48 23.15 13.12
C MET A 9 -1.93 23.12 13.64
N VAL A 10 -2.26 23.96 14.64
CA VAL A 10 -3.62 24.02 15.23
C VAL A 10 -4.65 24.40 14.15
N LYS A 11 -4.30 25.31 13.24
CA LYS A 11 -5.17 25.70 12.12
C LYS A 11 -5.50 24.51 11.22
N TYR A 12 -4.49 23.82 10.68
CA TYR A 12 -4.72 22.67 9.77
C TYR A 12 -5.41 21.50 10.47
N LYS A 13 -5.10 21.26 11.75
CA LYS A 13 -5.78 20.24 12.56
C LYS A 13 -7.28 20.53 12.68
N ARG A 14 -7.67 21.78 12.97
CA ARG A 14 -9.10 22.18 13.03
C ARG A 14 -9.79 22.05 11.67
N ILE A 15 -9.14 22.51 10.60
CA ILE A 15 -9.66 22.39 9.23
C ILE A 15 -9.89 20.92 8.88
N TYR A 16 -8.92 20.05 9.17
CA TYR A 16 -9.02 18.63 8.89
C TYR A 16 -10.21 17.98 9.63
N TYR A 17 -10.41 18.24 10.92
CA TYR A 17 -11.57 17.70 11.64
C TYR A 17 -12.91 18.22 11.12
N PHE A 18 -12.96 19.49 10.70
CA PHE A 18 -14.14 20.04 10.04
C PHE A 18 -14.42 19.31 8.71
N LEU A 19 -13.40 19.12 7.87
CA LEU A 19 -13.53 18.36 6.61
C LEU A 19 -13.96 16.90 6.85
N LEU A 20 -13.44 16.27 7.91
CA LEU A 20 -13.83 14.93 8.31
C LEU A 20 -15.32 14.88 8.69
N LEU A 21 -15.83 15.89 9.42
CA LEU A 21 -17.24 16.01 9.76
C LEU A 21 -18.09 16.22 8.48
N VAL A 22 -17.68 17.11 7.58
CA VAL A 22 -18.37 17.33 6.30
C VAL A 22 -18.47 16.03 5.50
N ARG A 23 -17.38 15.27 5.40
CA ARG A 23 -17.37 13.97 4.72
C ARG A 23 -18.28 12.95 5.40
N PHE A 24 -18.30 12.93 6.72
CA PHE A 24 -19.22 12.08 7.48
C PHE A 24 -20.68 12.44 7.21
N LEU A 25 -21.01 13.73 7.11
CA LEU A 25 -22.37 14.19 6.81
C LEU A 25 -22.76 13.91 5.35
N ALA A 26 -21.82 14.00 4.41
CA ALA A 26 -22.04 13.71 3.00
C ALA A 26 -22.50 12.27 2.72
N ILE A 27 -22.22 11.34 3.64
CA ILE A 27 -22.64 9.93 3.55
C ILE A 27 -24.17 9.77 3.57
N PHE A 28 -24.87 10.70 4.22
CA PHE A 28 -26.33 10.65 4.32
C PHE A 28 -27.01 11.28 3.09
N LEU A 29 -26.24 11.83 2.16
CA LEU A 29 -26.79 12.40 0.95
C LEU A 29 -27.12 11.29 -0.06
N PRO A 30 -28.25 11.39 -0.78
CA PRO A 30 -28.53 10.48 -1.88
C PRO A 30 -27.48 10.68 -2.98
N GLY A 31 -26.88 9.59 -3.44
CA GLY A 31 -25.85 9.59 -4.48
C GLY A 31 -26.24 8.73 -5.67
N TYR A 32 -25.69 9.05 -6.85
CA TYR A 32 -25.79 8.20 -8.03
C TYR A 32 -25.08 6.86 -7.76
N ILE A 33 -25.80 5.75 -7.91
CA ILE A 33 -25.21 4.41 -7.82
C ILE A 33 -24.63 4.09 -9.19
N HIS A 34 -23.31 3.92 -9.24
CA HIS A 34 -22.67 3.48 -10.47
C HIS A 34 -23.08 2.03 -10.76
N PRO A 35 -23.50 1.69 -12.00
CA PRO A 35 -23.86 0.32 -12.37
C PRO A 35 -22.85 -0.73 -11.89
N ASP A 36 -21.56 -0.53 -12.17
CA ASP A 36 -20.50 -1.46 -11.74
C ASP A 36 -20.40 -1.65 -10.22
N GLN A 37 -20.80 -0.66 -9.42
CA GLN A 37 -20.82 -0.79 -7.96
C GLN A 37 -21.82 -1.87 -7.53
N PHE A 38 -22.91 -2.03 -8.27
CA PHE A 38 -24.02 -2.90 -7.92
C PHE A 38 -23.92 -4.26 -8.62
N PHE A 39 -23.82 -4.26 -9.95
CA PHE A 39 -23.84 -5.47 -10.78
C PHE A 39 -22.62 -6.38 -10.56
N GLN A 40 -21.48 -5.81 -10.16
CA GLN A 40 -20.23 -6.57 -9.96
C GLN A 40 -19.93 -6.96 -8.50
N GLY A 41 -20.85 -6.72 -7.56
CA GLY A 41 -20.61 -7.03 -6.16
C GLY A 41 -21.88 -7.38 -5.38
N PRO A 42 -22.61 -6.39 -4.83
CA PRO A 42 -23.78 -6.60 -3.99
C PRO A 42 -24.82 -7.51 -4.62
N GLU A 43 -25.12 -7.33 -5.90
CA GLU A 43 -26.10 -8.14 -6.61
C GLU A 43 -25.71 -9.62 -6.64
N VAL A 44 -24.45 -9.95 -6.94
CA VAL A 44 -23.94 -11.33 -6.97
C VAL A 44 -24.09 -11.98 -5.59
N SER A 45 -23.60 -11.31 -4.54
CA SER A 45 -23.69 -11.83 -3.17
C SER A 45 -25.14 -11.93 -2.64
N ALA A 46 -26.04 -11.04 -3.09
CA ALA A 46 -27.44 -11.07 -2.73
C ALA A 46 -28.17 -12.25 -3.39
N GLY A 47 -27.88 -12.52 -4.67
CA GLY A 47 -28.40 -13.71 -5.35
C GLY A 47 -28.03 -14.99 -4.61
N ASP A 48 -26.78 -15.08 -4.15
CA ASP A 48 -26.25 -16.27 -3.48
C ASP A 48 -26.85 -16.47 -2.08
N LEU A 49 -26.95 -15.39 -1.29
CA LEU A 49 -27.37 -15.47 0.11
C LEU A 49 -28.89 -15.41 0.31
N LEU A 50 -29.61 -14.74 -0.60
CA LEU A 50 -31.06 -14.50 -0.50
C LEU A 50 -31.86 -15.27 -1.55
N SER A 51 -31.21 -15.95 -2.50
CA SER A 51 -31.87 -16.71 -3.58
C SER A 51 -32.83 -15.86 -4.42
N ILE A 52 -32.48 -14.59 -4.61
CA ILE A 52 -33.24 -13.63 -5.43
C ILE A 52 -32.74 -13.73 -6.88
N PRO A 53 -33.61 -13.55 -7.89
CA PRO A 53 -33.16 -13.47 -9.28
C PRO A 53 -32.22 -12.27 -9.48
N VAL A 54 -31.01 -12.55 -9.96
CA VAL A 54 -29.94 -11.57 -10.19
C VAL A 54 -29.27 -11.79 -11.54
N ILE A 55 -28.71 -10.73 -12.12
CA ILE A 55 -27.93 -10.83 -13.35
C ILE A 55 -26.45 -10.96 -12.96
N ARG A 56 -25.86 -12.13 -13.26
CA ARG A 56 -24.42 -12.33 -13.15
C ARG A 56 -23.73 -11.94 -14.44
N THR A 57 -22.74 -11.07 -14.35
CA THR A 57 -21.90 -10.68 -15.49
C THR A 57 -20.94 -11.80 -15.89
N TRP A 58 -20.40 -11.71 -17.10
CA TRP A 58 -19.38 -12.63 -17.65
C TRP A 58 -18.17 -12.85 -16.73
N GLU A 59 -17.85 -11.88 -15.86
CA GLU A 59 -16.79 -11.99 -14.86
C GLU A 59 -16.95 -13.18 -13.88
N PHE A 60 -18.19 -13.65 -13.68
CA PHE A 60 -18.56 -14.75 -12.76
C PHE A 60 -18.95 -16.03 -13.50
N ASP A 61 -18.64 -16.14 -14.78
CA ASP A 61 -18.88 -17.38 -15.54
C ASP A 61 -18.03 -18.51 -14.96
N PRO A 62 -18.63 -19.64 -14.51
CA PRO A 62 -17.87 -20.76 -13.97
C PRO A 62 -16.97 -21.47 -15.01
N ASP A 63 -17.20 -21.29 -16.32
CA ASP A 63 -16.29 -21.83 -17.36
C ASP A 63 -14.98 -21.05 -17.46
N LEU A 64 -15.01 -19.74 -17.19
CA LEU A 64 -13.83 -18.88 -17.22
C LEU A 64 -13.94 -17.82 -16.11
N PRO A 65 -13.73 -18.20 -14.83
CA PRO A 65 -13.95 -17.29 -13.72
C PRO A 65 -12.89 -16.20 -13.73
N CYS A 66 -13.31 -14.95 -13.96
CA CYS A 66 -12.42 -13.79 -14.13
C CYS A 66 -12.42 -12.85 -12.92
N ARG A 67 -13.31 -13.04 -11.95
CA ARG A 67 -13.42 -12.21 -10.75
C ARG A 67 -13.49 -13.08 -9.52
N SER A 68 -12.57 -12.84 -8.57
CA SER A 68 -12.60 -13.54 -7.29
C SER A 68 -13.85 -13.19 -6.52
N ILE A 69 -14.45 -14.19 -5.87
CA ILE A 69 -15.64 -13.98 -5.06
C ILE A 69 -15.29 -13.49 -3.65
N LEU A 70 -14.07 -13.74 -3.19
CA LEU A 70 -13.63 -13.41 -1.83
C LEU A 70 -13.81 -11.92 -1.48
N PRO A 71 -13.34 -10.95 -2.28
CA PRO A 71 -13.52 -9.53 -1.99
C PRO A 71 -14.99 -9.11 -1.96
N ILE A 72 -15.82 -9.75 -2.80
CA ILE A 72 -17.26 -9.45 -2.90
C ILE A 72 -17.99 -9.97 -1.66
N PHE A 73 -17.72 -11.21 -1.23
CA PHE A 73 -18.29 -11.71 0.01
C PHE A 73 -17.86 -10.88 1.22
N LEU A 74 -16.59 -10.46 1.30
CA LEU A 74 -16.12 -9.62 2.42
C LEU A 74 -16.80 -8.24 2.44
N THR A 75 -17.04 -7.64 1.29
CA THR A 75 -17.55 -6.25 1.19
C THR A 75 -19.07 -6.15 1.20
N SER A 76 -19.78 -7.08 0.55
CA SER A 76 -21.24 -7.05 0.46
C SER A 76 -21.91 -8.29 1.06
N GLY A 77 -21.30 -9.47 0.92
CA GLY A 77 -21.89 -10.73 1.41
C GLY A 77 -22.01 -10.83 2.94
N VAL A 78 -20.94 -10.54 3.68
CA VAL A 78 -20.92 -10.54 5.16
C VAL A 78 -21.95 -9.54 5.71
N PRO A 79 -22.01 -8.29 5.24
CA PRO A 79 -23.09 -7.36 5.57
C PRO A 79 -24.51 -7.92 5.36
N ILE A 80 -24.79 -8.50 4.19
CA ILE A 80 -26.09 -9.10 3.87
C ILE A 80 -26.40 -10.26 4.81
N LEU A 81 -25.41 -11.12 5.10
CA LEU A 81 -25.56 -12.24 6.01
C LEU A 81 -25.88 -11.78 7.44
N ILE A 82 -25.14 -10.80 7.96
CA ILE A 82 -25.40 -10.20 9.28
C ILE A 82 -26.82 -9.63 9.32
N PHE A 83 -27.24 -8.90 8.28
CA PHE A 83 -28.59 -8.38 8.22
C PHE A 83 -29.65 -9.48 8.22
N LYS A 84 -29.47 -10.53 7.40
CA LYS A 84 -30.39 -11.67 7.32
C LYS A 84 -30.56 -12.34 8.69
N LEU A 85 -29.45 -12.49 9.43
CA LEU A 85 -29.44 -13.06 10.78
C LEU A 85 -30.12 -12.15 11.81
N LEU A 86 -29.92 -10.82 11.73
CA LEU A 86 -30.44 -9.86 12.71
C LEU A 86 -31.90 -9.46 12.48
N SER A 87 -32.33 -9.33 11.23
CA SER A 87 -33.65 -8.82 10.90
C SER A 87 -34.74 -9.90 10.97
N GLY A 88 -34.38 -11.16 10.77
CA GLY A 88 -35.36 -12.25 10.60
C GLY A 88 -36.33 -12.04 9.44
N LEU A 89 -36.09 -11.03 8.59
CA LEU A 89 -36.94 -10.67 7.46
C LEU A 89 -36.53 -11.50 6.25
N GLU A 90 -37.50 -12.19 5.63
CA GLU A 90 -37.32 -12.77 4.31
C GLU A 90 -37.30 -11.63 3.26
N LEU A 91 -36.10 -11.15 2.92
CA LEU A 91 -35.92 -10.27 1.77
C LEU A 91 -36.23 -11.07 0.49
N LYS A 92 -37.44 -10.91 -0.04
CA LYS A 92 -37.91 -11.67 -1.22
C LYS A 92 -37.70 -10.98 -2.56
N ASN A 93 -37.26 -9.73 -2.56
CA ASN A 93 -37.14 -8.94 -3.78
C ASN A 93 -35.84 -8.13 -3.81
N ILE A 94 -35.23 -8.03 -4.99
CA ILE A 94 -34.05 -7.20 -5.23
C ILE A 94 -34.29 -5.73 -4.85
N PHE A 95 -35.53 -5.24 -4.92
CA PHE A 95 -35.87 -3.90 -4.43
C PHE A 95 -35.69 -3.75 -2.91
N SER A 96 -35.91 -4.82 -2.14
CA SER A 96 -35.66 -4.82 -0.69
C SER A 96 -34.16 -4.88 -0.38
N VAL A 97 -33.36 -5.52 -1.25
CA VAL A 97 -31.89 -5.47 -1.20
C VAL A 97 -31.39 -4.08 -1.60
N TYR A 98 -31.99 -3.47 -2.62
CA TYR A 98 -31.73 -2.08 -3.01
C TYR A 98 -32.03 -1.14 -1.86
N LEU A 99 -33.18 -1.28 -1.20
CA LEU A 99 -33.53 -0.53 -0.01
C LEU A 99 -32.60 -0.84 1.17
N LEU A 100 -32.11 -2.07 1.31
CA LEU A 100 -31.13 -2.44 2.34
C LEU A 100 -29.80 -1.70 2.13
N HIS A 101 -29.34 -1.73 0.88
CA HIS A 101 -28.11 -1.11 0.45
C HIS A 101 -28.22 0.43 0.56
N PHE A 102 -29.37 0.99 0.19
CA PHE A 102 -29.67 2.42 0.16
C PHE A 102 -30.06 3.01 1.53
N ASN A 103 -30.90 2.35 2.33
CA ASN A 103 -31.46 2.88 3.59
C ASN A 103 -30.82 2.35 4.87
N LEU A 104 -30.24 1.14 4.89
CA LEU A 104 -29.67 0.55 6.12
C LEU A 104 -28.15 0.71 6.26
N GLY A 105 -27.48 1.26 5.25
CA GLY A 105 -26.10 1.71 5.40
C GLY A 105 -25.08 0.60 5.67
N PHE A 106 -25.35 -0.62 5.22
CA PHE A 106 -24.37 -1.71 5.22
C PHE A 106 -23.16 -1.38 4.35
N ASP A 107 -23.36 -0.61 3.28
CA ASP A 107 -22.30 -0.04 2.46
C ASP A 107 -21.79 1.32 2.98
N TYR A 108 -22.66 2.09 3.64
CA TYR A 108 -22.42 3.53 3.81
C TYR A 108 -21.70 3.93 5.12
N ARG A 109 -21.54 3.04 6.12
CA ARG A 109 -20.93 3.43 7.42
C ARG A 109 -19.67 2.67 7.83
N ALA A 110 -19.33 1.54 7.23
CA ALA A 110 -17.99 0.94 7.38
C ALA A 110 -16.89 1.85 6.78
N ILE A 111 -17.27 2.69 5.80
CA ILE A 111 -16.45 3.76 5.23
C ILE A 111 -16.19 4.92 6.24
N ILE A 112 -17.06 5.10 7.24
CA ILE A 112 -16.84 6.01 8.38
C ILE A 112 -15.66 5.55 9.25
N ASN A 113 -15.39 4.26 9.30
CA ASN A 113 -14.16 3.72 9.88
C ASN A 113 -12.97 3.81 8.90
N PHE A 114 -13.22 3.70 7.59
CA PHE A 114 -12.14 3.73 6.61
C PHE A 114 -11.51 5.12 6.40
N SER A 115 -12.30 6.19 6.40
CA SER A 115 -11.76 7.57 6.33
C SER A 115 -10.99 7.99 7.60
N LYS A 116 -11.36 7.43 8.76
CA LYS A 116 -10.65 7.60 10.03
C LYS A 116 -9.35 6.77 10.09
N ASN A 117 -9.37 5.52 9.63
CA ASN A 117 -8.20 4.63 9.62
C ASN A 117 -7.13 5.06 8.60
N LEU A 118 -7.53 5.51 7.41
CA LEU A 118 -6.60 6.07 6.41
C LEU A 118 -5.85 7.30 6.97
N SER A 119 -6.54 8.12 7.75
CA SER A 119 -5.98 9.33 8.33
C SER A 119 -5.08 9.06 9.53
N LEU A 120 -5.44 8.08 10.39
CA LEU A 120 -4.57 7.58 11.45
C LEU A 120 -3.30 6.93 10.88
N LEU A 121 -3.44 6.23 9.74
CA LEU A 121 -2.33 5.54 9.10
C LEU A 121 -1.40 6.51 8.38
N ILE A 122 -1.91 7.59 7.78
CA ILE A 122 -1.09 8.70 7.27
C ILE A 122 -0.32 9.39 8.41
N ILE A 123 -0.93 9.51 9.60
CA ILE A 123 -0.24 10.04 10.79
C ILE A 123 0.91 9.12 11.23
N ILE A 124 0.72 7.79 11.14
CA ILE A 124 1.76 6.78 11.37
C ILE A 124 2.81 6.81 10.25
N ILE A 125 2.38 6.95 8.99
CA ILE A 125 3.25 6.92 7.81
C ILE A 125 4.24 8.07 7.82
N PHE A 126 3.73 9.24 8.18
CA PHE A 126 4.52 10.44 8.34
C PHE A 126 4.98 10.66 9.78
N ALA A 127 4.99 9.64 10.66
CA ALA A 127 5.25 9.80 12.10
C ALA A 127 6.47 10.69 12.39
N ASN A 128 7.53 10.54 11.59
CA ASN A 128 8.81 11.25 11.69
C ASN A 128 8.82 12.67 11.09
N LYS A 129 7.74 13.11 10.43
CA LYS A 129 7.60 14.47 9.87
C LYS A 129 6.92 15.43 10.86
N PRO A 130 7.15 16.74 10.75
CA PRO A 130 6.48 17.73 11.60
C PRO A 130 4.96 17.63 11.50
N GLU A 131 4.24 17.73 12.63
CA GLU A 131 2.77 17.61 12.66
C GLU A 131 2.05 18.53 11.66
N ALA A 132 2.54 19.76 11.49
CA ALA A 132 1.96 20.70 10.54
C ALA A 132 1.96 20.17 9.09
N HIS A 133 2.93 19.36 8.68
CA HIS A 133 2.95 18.73 7.36
C HIS A 133 1.93 17.58 7.28
N LYS A 134 1.81 16.77 8.32
CA LYS A 134 0.82 15.68 8.41
C LYS A 134 -0.60 16.20 8.13
N TYR A 135 -1.02 17.24 8.86
CA TYR A 135 -2.37 17.80 8.71
C TYR A 135 -2.58 18.52 7.37
N LYS A 136 -1.54 19.09 6.75
CA LYS A 136 -1.63 19.67 5.40
C LYS A 136 -1.95 18.60 4.35
N VAL A 137 -1.22 17.49 4.37
CA VAL A 137 -1.45 16.35 3.46
C VAL A 137 -2.86 15.78 3.69
N LEU A 138 -3.26 15.61 4.95
CA LEU A 138 -4.61 15.15 5.29
C LEU A 138 -5.71 16.08 4.77
N CYS A 139 -5.51 17.39 4.84
CA CYS A 139 -6.46 18.36 4.27
C CYS A 139 -6.56 18.21 2.75
N LEU A 140 -5.42 18.15 2.04
CA LEU A 140 -5.37 17.99 0.58
C LEU A 140 -6.04 16.69 0.13
N LEU A 141 -5.78 15.59 0.83
CA LEU A 141 -6.42 14.31 0.56
C LEU A 141 -7.93 14.41 0.80
N SER A 142 -8.36 15.02 1.91
CA SER A 142 -9.78 15.12 2.28
C SER A 142 -10.63 15.89 1.28
N ILE A 143 -10.04 16.79 0.49
CA ILE A 143 -10.74 17.58 -0.53
C ILE A 143 -10.51 17.06 -1.96
N SER A 144 -9.74 15.98 -2.14
CA SER A 144 -9.43 15.48 -3.48
C SER A 144 -10.66 14.84 -4.13
N TYR A 145 -10.77 15.01 -5.45
CA TYR A 145 -11.88 14.45 -6.21
C TYR A 145 -12.09 12.94 -5.96
N PRO A 146 -11.04 12.08 -5.98
CA PRO A 146 -11.22 10.66 -5.71
C PRO A 146 -11.73 10.38 -4.28
N MET A 147 -11.30 11.17 -3.30
CA MET A 147 -11.70 10.98 -1.90
C MET A 147 -13.15 11.39 -1.63
N LEU A 148 -13.68 12.33 -2.41
CA LEU A 148 -15.06 12.81 -2.29
C LEU A 148 -16.07 12.01 -3.14
N THR A 149 -15.61 11.31 -4.18
CA THR A 149 -16.51 10.63 -5.15
C THR A 149 -16.37 9.11 -5.13
N PHE A 150 -15.16 8.57 -5.22
CA PHE A 150 -14.93 7.13 -5.29
C PHE A 150 -14.82 6.50 -3.89
N MET A 151 -14.12 7.18 -2.98
CA MET A 151 -13.85 6.65 -1.63
C MET A 151 -15.02 6.82 -0.65
N THR A 152 -16.13 7.38 -1.10
CA THR A 152 -17.43 7.41 -0.41
C THR A 152 -18.31 6.21 -0.76
N SER A 153 -17.87 5.39 -1.72
CA SER A 153 -18.57 4.23 -2.24
C SER A 153 -17.75 2.95 -2.06
N THR A 154 -18.43 1.82 -2.04
CA THR A 154 -17.90 0.45 -1.85
C THR A 154 -17.35 -0.15 -3.15
N PHE A 155 -16.52 0.59 -3.87
CA PHE A 155 -15.83 0.04 -5.04
C PHE A 155 -14.70 -0.91 -4.63
N SER A 156 -14.36 -1.85 -5.52
CA SER A 156 -13.11 -2.63 -5.38
C SER A 156 -11.88 -1.72 -5.29
N ASN A 157 -11.88 -0.57 -5.97
CA ASN A 157 -10.86 0.48 -5.84
C ASN A 157 -10.72 0.99 -4.40
N SER A 158 -11.83 1.14 -3.68
CA SER A 158 -11.82 1.57 -2.28
C SER A 158 -11.15 0.51 -1.41
N PHE A 159 -11.43 -0.77 -1.66
CA PHE A 159 -10.82 -1.90 -0.96
C PHE A 159 -9.31 -2.05 -1.25
N GLU A 160 -8.91 -1.92 -2.51
CA GLU A 160 -7.48 -1.85 -2.90
C GLU A 160 -6.74 -0.73 -2.17
N THR A 161 -7.38 0.43 -2.04
CA THR A 161 -6.79 1.56 -1.32
C THR A 161 -6.57 1.22 0.16
N VAL A 162 -7.47 0.47 0.81
CA VAL A 162 -7.26 -0.03 2.20
C VAL A 162 -5.95 -0.81 2.28
N ILE A 163 -5.80 -1.80 1.41
CA ILE A 163 -4.66 -2.72 1.42
C ILE A 163 -3.38 -1.95 1.10
N LEU A 164 -3.41 -1.08 0.11
CA LEU A 164 -2.26 -0.24 -0.25
C LEU A 164 -1.79 0.60 0.93
N VAL A 165 -2.71 1.17 1.71
CA VAL A 165 -2.36 2.04 2.84
C VAL A 165 -1.83 1.22 4.01
N LEU A 166 -2.34 0.00 4.22
CA LEU A 166 -1.75 -0.95 5.16
C LEU A 166 -0.31 -1.34 4.77
N ILE A 167 -0.02 -1.50 3.47
CA ILE A 167 1.34 -1.71 2.98
C ILE A 167 2.23 -0.49 3.27
N PHE A 168 1.73 0.74 3.09
CA PHE A 168 2.46 1.95 3.47
C PHE A 168 2.72 2.03 4.98
N ALA A 169 1.81 1.52 5.81
CA ALA A 169 2.06 1.45 7.26
C ALA A 169 3.22 0.53 7.60
N CYS A 170 3.30 -0.63 6.94
CA CYS A 170 4.45 -1.53 7.03
C CYS A 170 5.73 -0.81 6.60
N LEU A 171 5.69 -0.06 5.49
CA LEU A 171 6.84 0.73 5.04
C LEU A 171 7.32 1.72 6.10
N SER A 172 6.42 2.51 6.67
CA SER A 172 6.81 3.53 7.64
C SER A 172 7.30 2.94 8.96
N TYR A 173 6.79 1.78 9.34
CA TYR A 173 7.35 1.02 10.44
C TYR A 173 8.80 0.59 10.16
N ILE A 174 9.06 0.03 8.98
CA ILE A 174 10.41 -0.39 8.58
C ILE A 174 11.35 0.81 8.44
N GLU A 175 10.87 1.95 7.94
CA GLU A 175 11.64 3.20 7.89
C GLU A 175 11.99 3.72 9.30
N TYR A 176 11.04 3.68 10.23
CA TYR A 176 11.30 4.03 11.63
C TYR A 176 12.37 3.14 12.24
N VAL A 177 12.27 1.81 12.07
CA VAL A 177 13.29 0.86 12.54
C VAL A 177 14.65 1.12 11.89
N HIS A 178 14.69 1.37 10.57
CA HIS A 178 15.91 1.69 9.85
C HIS A 178 16.61 2.93 10.44
N ASN A 179 15.86 4.01 10.63
CA ASN A 179 16.38 5.27 11.17
C ASN A 179 16.85 5.11 12.62
N TYR A 180 16.14 4.33 13.42
CA TYR A 180 16.54 4.02 14.80
C TYR A 180 17.87 3.27 14.84
N ILE A 181 18.03 2.21 14.03
CA ILE A 181 19.28 1.44 13.94
C ILE A 181 20.44 2.29 13.41
N LEU A 182 20.19 3.14 12.42
CA LEU A 182 21.19 4.10 11.93
C LEU A 182 21.65 5.06 13.04
N SER A 183 20.72 5.58 13.84
CA SER A 183 21.05 6.48 14.95
C SER A 183 21.88 5.79 16.04
N LEU A 184 21.56 4.53 16.38
CA LEU A 184 22.32 3.70 17.32
C LEU A 184 23.74 3.44 16.81
N ASN A 185 23.90 3.10 15.53
CA ASN A 185 25.21 2.87 14.93
C ASN A 185 26.05 4.16 14.92
N GLY A 186 25.43 5.32 14.63
CA GLY A 186 26.09 6.62 14.70
C GLY A 186 26.61 6.94 16.11
N LEU A 187 25.76 6.78 17.13
CA LEU A 187 26.13 6.97 18.54
C LEU A 187 27.24 6.00 18.99
N LEU A 188 27.23 4.77 18.50
CA LEU A 188 28.27 3.79 18.77
C LEU A 188 29.60 4.22 18.14
N CYS A 189 29.59 4.66 16.87
CA CYS A 189 30.78 5.16 16.19
C CYS A 189 31.38 6.38 16.90
N GLU A 190 30.56 7.34 17.33
CA GLU A 190 31.03 8.51 18.09
C GLU A 190 31.74 8.11 19.39
N LYS A 191 31.17 7.15 20.16
CA LYS A 191 31.79 6.66 21.40
C LYS A 191 33.08 5.89 21.17
N VAL A 192 33.11 5.03 20.15
CA VAL A 192 34.34 4.33 19.76
C VAL A 192 35.43 5.34 19.39
N GLN A 193 35.06 6.39 18.66
CA GLN A 193 36.01 7.42 18.26
C GLN A 193 36.51 8.27 19.43
N GLN A 194 35.64 8.61 20.38
CA GLN A 194 36.04 9.27 21.64
C GLN A 194 37.00 8.40 22.45
N ASN A 195 36.75 7.09 22.54
CA ASN A 195 37.63 6.17 23.26
C ASN A 195 38.99 6.03 22.58
N ILE A 196 39.04 5.99 21.24
CA ILE A 196 40.31 5.97 20.49
C ILE A 196 41.10 7.26 20.74
N GLN A 197 40.43 8.42 20.78
CA GLN A 197 41.07 9.71 21.08
C GLN A 197 41.61 9.73 22.53
N ASN A 198 40.81 9.31 23.50
CA ASN A 198 41.23 9.25 24.90
C ASN A 198 42.38 8.26 25.14
N ALA A 199 42.42 7.15 24.39
CA ALA A 199 43.50 6.16 24.42
C ALA A 199 44.80 6.65 23.76
N GLN A 200 44.74 7.64 22.88
CA GLN A 200 45.91 8.28 22.29
C GLN A 200 46.51 9.37 23.21
N ASP A 201 45.69 9.95 24.09
CA ASP A 201 46.09 11.03 25.00
C ASP A 201 46.61 10.54 26.38
N LYS A 202 46.46 9.25 26.74
CA LYS A 202 47.02 8.63 27.95
C LYS A 202 47.41 7.16 27.73
N ASP A 203 48.46 6.68 28.39
CA ASP A 203 48.89 5.26 28.42
C ASP A 203 47.69 4.33 28.74
N PHE A 204 47.10 3.76 27.69
CA PHE A 204 45.87 2.97 27.72
C PHE A 204 46.11 1.62 28.39
N GLN A 205 45.41 1.33 29.50
CA GLN A 205 45.43 0.01 30.14
C GLN A 205 44.29 -0.87 29.62
N ALA A 206 44.56 -2.17 29.50
CA ALA A 206 43.70 -3.17 28.87
C ALA A 206 42.32 -3.40 29.54
N SER A 207 42.00 -2.73 30.64
CA SER A 207 40.69 -2.74 31.30
C SER A 207 39.62 -1.89 30.59
N ASP A 208 40.00 -1.03 29.65
CA ASP A 208 39.12 -0.07 28.97
C ASP A 208 38.44 -0.65 27.70
N GLN A 209 37.98 -1.90 27.77
CA GLN A 209 37.14 -2.49 26.73
C GLN A 209 35.83 -1.67 26.60
N PRO A 210 35.36 -1.37 25.37
CA PRO A 210 34.13 -0.60 25.16
C PRO A 210 32.93 -1.34 25.74
N GLN A 211 32.52 -0.98 26.95
CA GLN A 211 31.28 -1.48 27.54
C GLN A 211 30.11 -0.64 27.01
N PHE A 212 29.02 -1.32 26.69
CA PHE A 212 27.77 -0.65 26.34
C PHE A 212 27.38 0.28 27.50
N PRO A 213 27.04 1.55 27.21
CA PRO A 213 26.50 2.44 28.22
C PRO A 213 25.22 1.82 28.79
N ALA A 214 25.24 1.46 30.08
CA ALA A 214 24.05 1.02 30.81
C ALA A 214 22.87 2.02 30.67
N ASN A 215 23.19 3.29 30.41
CA ASN A 215 22.24 4.39 30.30
C ASN A 215 21.61 4.59 28.91
N VAL A 216 21.96 3.82 27.87
CA VAL A 216 21.25 3.89 26.56
C VAL A 216 19.97 3.05 26.56
N GLN A 217 19.65 2.36 27.65
CA GLN A 217 18.40 1.62 27.82
C GLN A 217 17.12 2.48 27.95
N THR A 218 17.14 3.79 27.73
CA THR A 218 15.98 4.64 28.03
C THR A 218 15.62 5.62 26.92
N SER A 219 14.90 5.14 25.90
CA SER A 219 13.61 5.70 25.46
C SER A 219 12.97 4.85 24.33
N LEU A 220 12.44 3.68 24.72
CA LEU A 220 11.59 2.71 23.97
C LEU A 220 12.23 1.82 22.86
N PRO A 221 11.77 0.56 22.68
CA PRO A 221 12.47 -0.59 23.30
C PRO A 221 12.70 -1.81 22.36
N PRO A 222 13.47 -2.83 22.82
CA PRO A 222 13.61 -4.14 22.15
C PRO A 222 12.31 -4.84 21.74
N LEU A 223 11.16 -4.47 22.32
CA LEU A 223 9.83 -5.01 21.99
C LEU A 223 9.37 -4.72 20.55
N GLU A 224 9.91 -3.67 19.90
CA GLU A 224 9.57 -3.32 18.51
C GLU A 224 10.32 -4.21 17.50
N MET A 225 11.51 -4.72 17.83
CA MET A 225 12.27 -5.59 16.91
C MET A 225 11.59 -6.95 16.68
N ASP A 226 10.88 -7.47 17.69
CA ASP A 226 10.13 -8.72 17.60
C ASP A 226 8.89 -8.62 16.68
N LEU A 227 8.45 -7.40 16.36
CA LEU A 227 7.30 -7.17 15.48
C LEU A 227 7.67 -7.29 14.00
N ILE A 228 8.95 -7.19 13.62
CA ILE A 228 9.38 -7.17 12.22
C ILE A 228 8.98 -8.44 11.46
N PRO A 229 9.16 -9.67 11.98
CA PRO A 229 8.65 -10.87 11.33
C PRO A 229 7.12 -10.86 11.14
N LEU A 230 6.38 -10.30 12.11
CA LEU A 230 4.93 -10.15 12.01
C LEU A 230 4.55 -9.15 10.90
N VAL A 231 5.29 -8.05 10.76
CA VAL A 231 5.11 -7.09 9.66
C VAL A 231 5.36 -7.74 8.31
N PHE A 232 6.41 -8.55 8.15
CA PHE A 232 6.67 -9.29 6.90
C PHE A 232 5.61 -10.35 6.61
N THR A 233 5.09 -11.01 7.65
CA THR A 233 3.95 -11.95 7.54
C THR A 233 2.69 -11.22 7.08
N PHE A 234 2.37 -10.08 7.70
CA PHE A 234 1.22 -9.27 7.32
C PHE A 234 1.36 -8.72 5.89
N LEU A 235 2.56 -8.29 5.51
CA LEU A 235 2.87 -7.83 4.16
C LEU A 235 2.62 -8.93 3.10
N GLY A 236 3.04 -10.17 3.36
CA GLY A 236 2.78 -11.29 2.46
C GLY A 236 1.28 -11.57 2.28
N LEU A 237 0.51 -11.50 3.38
CA LEU A 237 -0.96 -11.64 3.30
C LEU A 237 -1.59 -10.57 2.40
N LEU A 238 -1.25 -9.29 2.62
CA LEU A 238 -1.78 -8.15 1.86
C LEU A 238 -1.44 -8.22 0.38
N ILE A 239 -0.18 -8.53 0.05
CA ILE A 239 0.29 -8.67 -1.33
C ILE A 239 -0.38 -9.86 -2.03
N GLY A 240 -0.67 -10.94 -1.29
CA GLY A 240 -1.34 -12.12 -1.85
C GLY A 240 -2.82 -11.90 -2.19
N ILE A 241 -3.57 -11.18 -1.35
CA ILE A 241 -5.01 -10.90 -1.58
C ILE A 241 -5.19 -9.87 -2.71
N GLY A 242 -4.27 -8.91 -2.83
CA GLY A 242 -4.36 -7.79 -3.75
C GLY A 242 -4.77 -8.12 -5.20
N PRO A 243 -4.04 -9.03 -5.90
CA PRO A 243 -4.36 -9.43 -7.27
C PRO A 243 -5.77 -10.03 -7.46
N PHE A 244 -6.33 -10.67 -6.41
CA PHE A 244 -7.68 -11.24 -6.43
C PHE A 244 -8.77 -10.18 -6.29
N ILE A 245 -8.45 -9.00 -5.75
CA ILE A 245 -9.35 -7.84 -5.80
C ILE A 245 -9.33 -7.25 -7.21
N ARG A 246 -8.12 -6.93 -7.69
CA ARG A 246 -7.86 -6.55 -9.08
C ARG A 246 -6.43 -6.93 -9.48
N PRO A 247 -6.22 -7.46 -10.71
CA PRO A 247 -4.87 -7.76 -11.21
C PRO A 247 -3.93 -6.55 -11.24
N THR A 248 -4.47 -5.34 -11.44
CA THR A 248 -3.69 -4.09 -11.47
C THR A 248 -3.04 -3.74 -10.13
N PHE A 249 -3.50 -4.32 -9.02
CA PHE A 249 -2.96 -4.05 -7.68
C PHE A 249 -1.45 -4.33 -7.58
N ILE A 250 -0.95 -5.28 -8.36
CA ILE A 250 0.48 -5.62 -8.43
C ILE A 250 1.33 -4.37 -8.70
N PHE A 251 0.88 -3.48 -9.58
CA PHE A 251 1.61 -2.26 -9.93
C PHE A 251 1.60 -1.23 -8.82
N TYR A 252 0.49 -1.09 -8.09
CA TYR A 252 0.38 -0.16 -6.96
C TYR A 252 1.24 -0.61 -5.78
N ALA A 253 1.27 -1.92 -5.51
CA ALA A 253 2.03 -2.47 -4.40
C ALA A 253 3.54 -2.57 -4.68
N ALA A 254 3.96 -2.62 -5.95
CA ALA A 254 5.36 -2.80 -6.33
C ALA A 254 6.29 -1.73 -5.74
N SER A 255 5.87 -0.45 -5.79
CA SER A 255 6.68 0.67 -5.30
C SER A 255 6.96 0.59 -3.80
N PRO A 256 5.96 0.57 -2.90
CA PRO A 256 6.24 0.48 -1.47
C PRO A 256 6.90 -0.85 -1.08
N LEU A 257 6.57 -1.97 -1.75
CA LEU A 257 7.23 -3.26 -1.52
C LEU A 257 8.72 -3.19 -1.82
N PHE A 258 9.11 -2.59 -2.95
CA PHE A 258 10.52 -2.41 -3.31
C PHE A 258 11.28 -1.64 -2.24
N VAL A 259 10.70 -0.53 -1.75
CA VAL A 259 11.34 0.29 -0.70
C VAL A 259 11.45 -0.49 0.61
N ILE A 260 10.43 -1.23 1.02
CA ILE A 260 10.47 -2.09 2.22
C ILE A 260 11.62 -3.09 2.12
N LEU A 261 11.70 -3.82 1.01
CA LEU A 261 12.73 -4.85 0.81
C LEU A 261 14.13 -4.23 0.77
N PHE A 262 14.28 -3.09 0.11
CA PHE A 262 15.54 -2.36 0.07
C PHE A 262 15.99 -1.89 1.47
N LEU A 263 15.09 -1.26 2.24
CA LEU A 263 15.39 -0.81 3.60
C LEU A 263 15.71 -1.98 4.52
N ALA A 264 14.96 -3.08 4.45
CA ALA A 264 15.25 -4.27 5.25
C ALA A 264 16.62 -4.86 4.90
N ALA A 265 16.94 -5.00 3.60
CA ALA A 265 18.24 -5.48 3.14
C ALA A 265 19.40 -4.58 3.60
N LYS A 266 19.22 -3.24 3.55
CA LYS A 266 20.21 -2.27 4.01
C LYS A 266 20.39 -2.31 5.54
N THR A 267 19.29 -2.44 6.28
CA THR A 267 19.29 -2.44 7.75
C THR A 267 19.93 -3.70 8.33
N PHE A 268 19.64 -4.86 7.74
CA PHE A 268 20.05 -6.17 8.26
C PHE A 268 21.13 -6.84 7.40
N SER A 269 21.87 -6.08 6.60
CA SER A 269 22.90 -6.60 5.67
C SER A 269 23.95 -7.47 6.36
N CYS A 270 24.26 -7.19 7.63
CA CYS A 270 25.22 -7.95 8.42
C CYS A 270 24.64 -9.25 9.01
N ASN A 271 23.31 -9.43 8.99
CA ASN A 271 22.62 -10.59 9.55
C ASN A 271 21.78 -11.30 8.48
N TRP A 272 22.46 -11.99 7.55
CA TRP A 272 21.82 -12.71 6.45
C TRP A 272 20.84 -13.80 6.90
N LYS A 273 21.07 -14.42 8.07
CA LYS A 273 20.15 -15.41 8.67
C LYS A 273 18.81 -14.76 9.04
N TYR A 274 18.86 -13.55 9.58
CA TYR A 274 17.65 -12.78 9.87
C TYR A 274 16.93 -12.33 8.60
N LEU A 275 17.66 -11.85 7.59
CA LEU A 275 17.07 -11.54 6.27
C LEU A 275 16.41 -12.76 5.62
N PHE A 276 17.05 -13.92 5.69
CA PHE A 276 16.47 -15.18 5.20
C PHE A 276 15.19 -15.54 5.96
N MET A 277 15.20 -15.41 7.28
CA MET A 277 14.01 -15.62 8.11
C MET A 277 12.85 -14.70 7.70
N LEU A 278 13.11 -13.40 7.50
CA LEU A 278 12.09 -12.44 7.03
C LEU A 278 11.54 -12.81 5.64
N ALA A 279 12.41 -13.26 4.73
CA ALA A 279 12.00 -13.73 3.41
C ALA A 279 11.13 -15.00 3.50
N VAL A 280 11.41 -15.90 4.44
CA VAL A 280 10.56 -17.09 4.70
C VAL A 280 9.20 -16.68 5.25
N PHE A 281 9.13 -15.80 6.26
CA PHE A 281 7.85 -15.32 6.80
C PHE A 281 6.97 -14.65 5.72
N PHE A 282 7.57 -13.80 4.90
CA PHE A 282 6.89 -13.17 3.77
C PHE A 282 6.47 -14.19 2.71
N GLY A 283 7.36 -15.08 2.30
CA GLY A 283 7.07 -16.08 1.26
C GLY A 283 5.99 -17.09 1.65
N VAL A 284 6.00 -17.56 2.90
CA VAL A 284 4.99 -18.48 3.43
C VAL A 284 3.62 -17.81 3.51
N SER A 285 3.54 -16.61 4.09
CA SER A 285 2.28 -15.87 4.20
C SER A 285 1.70 -15.46 2.84
N LEU A 286 2.55 -15.04 1.90
CA LEU A 286 2.15 -14.76 0.52
C LEU A 286 1.55 -16.00 -0.14
N SER A 287 2.23 -17.14 -0.02
CA SER A 287 1.79 -18.41 -0.63
C SER A 287 0.46 -18.88 -0.03
N LEU A 288 0.31 -18.82 1.30
CA LEU A 288 -0.93 -19.18 1.98
C LEU A 288 -2.09 -18.27 1.58
N SER A 289 -1.84 -16.97 1.45
CA SER A 289 -2.83 -15.99 1.02
C SER A 289 -3.35 -16.28 -0.39
N ILE A 290 -2.44 -16.47 -1.35
CA ILE A 290 -2.79 -16.81 -2.74
C ILE A 290 -3.53 -18.15 -2.80
N LEU A 291 -3.02 -19.17 -2.10
CA LEU A 291 -3.64 -20.50 -2.08
C LEU A 291 -5.05 -20.45 -1.50
N SER A 292 -5.27 -19.68 -0.43
CA SER A 292 -6.59 -19.51 0.17
C SER A 292 -7.59 -18.88 -0.82
N CYS A 293 -7.17 -17.87 -1.58
CA CYS A 293 -8.02 -17.25 -2.60
C CYS A 293 -8.36 -18.24 -3.73
N ILE A 294 -7.36 -19.01 -4.22
CA ILE A 294 -7.57 -20.03 -5.25
C ILE A 294 -8.53 -21.11 -4.76
N ILE A 295 -8.36 -21.61 -3.53
CA ILE A 295 -9.25 -22.64 -2.97
C ILE A 295 -10.68 -22.10 -2.88
N ILE A 296 -10.87 -20.89 -2.34
CA ILE A 296 -12.19 -20.27 -2.19
C ILE A 296 -12.86 -20.09 -3.56
N ASP A 297 -12.14 -19.53 -4.54
CA ASP A 297 -12.67 -19.35 -5.89
C ASP A 297 -12.99 -20.70 -6.55
N THR A 298 -12.11 -21.70 -6.43
CA THR A 298 -12.32 -23.02 -7.03
C THR A 298 -13.54 -23.73 -6.45
N LEU A 299 -13.75 -23.63 -5.12
CA LEU A 299 -14.94 -24.16 -4.48
C LEU A 299 -16.20 -23.43 -4.92
N TYR A 300 -16.13 -22.11 -5.10
CA TYR A 300 -17.27 -21.29 -5.51
C TYR A 300 -17.69 -21.53 -6.96
N PHE A 301 -16.73 -21.63 -7.89
CA PHE A 301 -17.00 -21.85 -9.32
C PHE A 301 -17.17 -23.33 -9.69
N ASN A 302 -17.10 -24.24 -8.72
CA ASN A 302 -17.32 -25.64 -8.99
C ASN A 302 -18.77 -25.90 -9.47
N LYS A 303 -18.90 -26.37 -10.71
CA LYS A 303 -20.20 -26.74 -11.30
C LYS A 303 -20.79 -28.03 -10.72
N THR A 304 -19.97 -28.87 -10.09
CA THR A 304 -20.42 -30.11 -9.47
C THR A 304 -20.83 -29.85 -8.03
N ASN A 305 -22.04 -30.25 -7.62
CA ASN A 305 -22.49 -30.12 -6.22
C ASN A 305 -21.74 -31.06 -5.24
N ASN A 306 -20.65 -31.67 -5.69
CA ASN A 306 -19.85 -32.59 -4.89
C ASN A 306 -18.78 -31.81 -4.13
N ILE A 307 -18.50 -32.24 -2.90
CA ILE A 307 -17.39 -31.72 -2.10
C ILE A 307 -16.09 -32.14 -2.80
N LEU A 308 -15.33 -31.17 -3.29
CA LEU A 308 -14.04 -31.41 -3.94
C LEU A 308 -12.99 -31.84 -2.92
N SER A 309 -12.21 -32.84 -3.32
CA SER A 309 -10.97 -33.18 -2.63
C SER A 309 -9.88 -32.15 -2.92
N LEU A 310 -8.90 -32.00 -2.01
CA LEU A 310 -7.75 -31.11 -2.24
C LEU A 310 -7.00 -31.41 -3.55
N LYS A 311 -6.95 -32.69 -3.96
CA LYS A 311 -6.31 -33.09 -5.22
C LYS A 311 -7.05 -32.55 -6.43
N GLU A 312 -8.38 -32.55 -6.43
CA GLU A 312 -9.18 -32.02 -7.53
C GLU A 312 -9.05 -30.50 -7.63
N ILE A 313 -9.03 -29.81 -6.48
CA ILE A 313 -8.81 -28.35 -6.42
C ILE A 313 -7.45 -27.99 -7.03
N LEU A 314 -6.40 -28.76 -6.72
CA LEU A 314 -5.05 -28.51 -7.23
C LEU A 314 -4.88 -28.89 -8.71
N LEU A 315 -5.67 -29.83 -9.23
CA LEU A 315 -5.62 -30.23 -10.63
C LEU A 315 -6.34 -29.24 -11.56
N ASN A 316 -7.46 -28.67 -11.10
CA ASN A 316 -8.26 -27.71 -11.86
C ASN A 316 -8.53 -26.41 -11.06
N PRO A 317 -7.49 -25.62 -10.75
CA PRO A 317 -7.65 -24.43 -9.93
C PRO A 317 -8.29 -23.28 -10.72
N SER A 318 -9.25 -22.59 -10.08
CA SER A 318 -9.79 -21.32 -10.57
C SER A 318 -8.87 -20.17 -10.17
N ILE A 319 -7.92 -19.82 -11.04
CA ILE A 319 -6.98 -18.70 -10.81
C ILE A 319 -7.56 -17.44 -11.45
N THR A 320 -8.45 -16.76 -10.71
CA THR A 320 -9.23 -15.63 -11.23
C THR A 320 -8.39 -14.46 -11.78
N PRO A 321 -7.25 -14.03 -11.18
CA PRO A 321 -6.45 -12.95 -11.75
C PRO A 321 -5.81 -13.34 -13.09
N TYR A 322 -5.42 -14.60 -13.23
CA TYR A 322 -4.82 -15.13 -14.46
C TYR A 322 -5.86 -15.24 -15.58
N ASN A 323 -7.05 -15.77 -15.26
CA ASN A 323 -8.16 -15.83 -16.21
C ASN A 323 -8.60 -14.44 -16.67
N ASN A 324 -8.65 -13.47 -15.74
CA ASN A 324 -8.92 -12.07 -16.07
C ASN A 324 -7.88 -11.51 -17.05
N PHE A 325 -6.60 -11.81 -16.85
CA PHE A 325 -5.53 -11.40 -17.75
C PHE A 325 -5.68 -12.04 -19.15
N LEU A 326 -5.96 -13.35 -19.23
CA LEU A 326 -6.19 -14.04 -20.49
C LEU A 326 -7.40 -13.48 -21.24
N TYR A 327 -8.50 -13.24 -20.51
CA TYR A 327 -9.72 -12.66 -21.07
C TYR A 327 -9.45 -11.27 -21.68
N ASN A 328 -8.75 -10.40 -20.94
CA ASN A 328 -8.40 -9.04 -21.35
C ASN A 328 -7.19 -8.96 -22.30
N SER A 329 -6.54 -10.08 -22.62
CA SER A 329 -5.51 -10.12 -23.65
C SER A 329 -6.09 -10.42 -25.05
N ASN A 330 -7.34 -10.88 -25.13
CA ASN A 330 -8.00 -11.21 -26.39
C ASN A 330 -8.81 -10.03 -26.95
N GLU A 331 -8.34 -9.41 -28.04
CA GLU A 331 -9.03 -8.27 -28.68
C GLU A 331 -10.49 -8.55 -29.05
N ALA A 332 -10.85 -9.81 -29.38
CA ALA A 332 -12.23 -10.15 -29.68
C ALA A 332 -13.15 -9.93 -28.48
N ASN A 333 -12.67 -10.23 -27.26
CA ASN A 333 -13.40 -9.99 -26.02
C ASN A 333 -13.49 -8.48 -25.72
N LEU A 334 -12.42 -7.71 -25.96
CA LEU A 334 -12.44 -6.26 -25.73
C LEU A 334 -13.44 -5.54 -26.64
N LYS A 335 -13.59 -6.01 -27.89
CA LYS A 335 -14.57 -5.43 -28.83
C LYS A 335 -16.00 -5.55 -28.32
N LEU A 336 -16.32 -6.59 -27.55
CA LEU A 336 -17.65 -6.75 -26.93
C LEU A 336 -17.94 -5.67 -25.89
N HIS A 337 -16.89 -5.14 -25.24
CA HIS A 337 -17.01 -4.14 -24.17
C HIS A 337 -16.65 -2.71 -24.61
N GLY A 338 -16.29 -2.53 -25.87
CA GLY A 338 -15.94 -1.23 -26.46
C GLY A 338 -14.45 -0.90 -26.36
N ILE A 339 -13.81 -0.74 -27.51
CA ILE A 339 -12.43 -0.25 -27.59
C ILE A 339 -12.46 1.27 -27.64
N HIS A 340 -11.70 1.91 -26.77
CA HIS A 340 -11.53 3.37 -26.77
C HIS A 340 -10.12 3.77 -27.23
N PRO A 341 -9.98 4.88 -27.97
CA PRO A 341 -8.67 5.35 -28.41
C PRO A 341 -7.68 5.60 -27.26
N ARG A 342 -6.43 5.17 -27.44
CA ARG A 342 -5.38 5.27 -26.41
C ARG A 342 -5.09 6.71 -25.96
N TYR A 343 -5.32 7.70 -26.82
CA TYR A 343 -5.11 9.11 -26.45
C TYR A 343 -6.04 9.56 -25.32
N LEU A 344 -7.21 8.93 -25.14
CA LEU A 344 -8.14 9.25 -24.06
C LEU A 344 -7.52 8.99 -22.68
N HIS A 345 -6.66 7.99 -22.55
CA HIS A 345 -5.94 7.76 -21.29
C HIS A 345 -5.10 8.98 -20.91
N SER A 346 -4.40 9.59 -21.86
CA SER A 346 -3.53 10.72 -21.60
C SER A 346 -4.27 12.05 -21.51
N LEU A 347 -5.21 12.30 -22.42
CA LEU A 347 -5.85 13.62 -22.59
C LEU A 347 -7.14 13.77 -21.80
N VAL A 348 -7.76 12.68 -21.33
CA VAL A 348 -9.03 12.73 -20.59
C VAL A 348 -8.88 12.08 -19.22
N ASN A 349 -8.43 10.82 -19.16
CA ASN A 349 -8.42 10.08 -17.89
C ASN A 349 -7.38 10.63 -16.91
N LEU A 350 -6.17 10.98 -17.36
CA LEU A 350 -5.16 11.59 -16.49
C LEU A 350 -5.63 12.97 -15.95
N PRO A 351 -6.13 13.92 -16.77
CA PRO A 351 -6.68 15.17 -16.25
C PRO A 351 -7.87 14.98 -15.31
N LEU A 352 -8.74 14.00 -15.58
CA LEU A 352 -9.86 13.68 -14.70
C LEU A 352 -9.38 13.14 -13.34
N LEU A 353 -8.36 12.27 -13.34
CA LEU A 353 -7.84 11.63 -12.14
C LEU A 353 -7.02 12.59 -11.28
N PHE A 354 -6.13 13.36 -11.89
CA PHE A 354 -5.19 14.24 -11.20
C PHE A 354 -5.70 15.68 -11.06
N GLY A 355 -6.76 16.06 -11.78
CA GLY A 355 -7.23 17.44 -11.82
C GLY A 355 -6.08 18.40 -12.18
N PRO A 356 -6.06 19.61 -11.56
CA PRO A 356 -4.96 20.57 -11.77
C PRO A 356 -3.57 20.06 -11.32
N SER A 357 -3.49 19.01 -10.50
CA SER A 357 -2.18 18.49 -10.04
C SER A 357 -1.39 17.79 -11.15
N ILE A 358 -2.03 17.50 -12.29
CA ILE A 358 -1.38 16.88 -13.45
C ILE A 358 -0.19 17.72 -13.97
N PHE A 359 -0.24 19.04 -13.85
CA PHE A 359 0.87 19.91 -14.27
C PHE A 359 2.14 19.67 -13.46
N ILE A 360 2.01 19.27 -12.18
CA ILE A 360 3.15 18.92 -11.32
C ILE A 360 3.76 17.61 -11.82
N LEU A 361 2.91 16.62 -12.15
CA LEU A 361 3.36 15.34 -12.70
C LEU A 361 4.13 15.54 -14.02
N TYR A 362 3.58 16.31 -14.95
CA TYR A 362 4.29 16.61 -16.21
C TYR A 362 5.61 17.36 -15.98
N LYS A 363 5.64 18.33 -15.06
CA LYS A 363 6.87 19.03 -14.69
C LYS A 363 7.92 18.06 -14.11
N LEU A 364 7.52 17.10 -13.30
CA LEU A 364 8.41 16.10 -12.73
C LEU A 364 8.99 15.18 -13.81
N CYS A 365 8.13 14.64 -14.69
CA CYS A 365 8.55 13.81 -15.82
C CYS A 365 9.53 14.56 -16.72
N TYR A 366 9.26 15.85 -16.98
CA TYR A 366 10.16 16.73 -17.71
C TYR A 366 11.51 16.88 -16.98
N SER A 367 11.50 17.18 -15.68
CA SER A 367 12.74 17.30 -14.88
C SER A 367 13.57 16.02 -14.92
N LEU A 368 12.95 14.85 -14.72
CA LEU A 368 13.63 13.55 -14.76
C LEU A 368 14.24 13.24 -16.12
N TYR A 369 13.51 13.54 -17.21
CA TYR A 369 13.98 13.32 -18.57
C TYR A 369 15.20 14.20 -18.92
N PHE A 370 15.20 15.46 -18.48
CA PHE A 370 16.29 16.40 -18.80
C PHE A 370 17.48 16.31 -17.82
N GLU A 371 17.25 16.10 -16.52
CA GLU A 371 18.32 15.88 -15.53
C GLU A 371 19.11 14.60 -15.84
N GLY A 372 18.43 13.51 -16.22
CA GLY A 372 19.09 12.26 -16.62
C GLY A 372 19.95 12.40 -17.87
N ARG A 373 19.64 13.38 -18.74
CA ARG A 373 20.39 13.65 -19.97
C ARG A 373 21.65 14.49 -19.74
N ASN A 374 21.62 15.39 -18.75
CA ASN A 374 22.77 16.23 -18.41
C ASN A 374 23.83 15.45 -17.62
N SER A 375 23.42 14.58 -16.68
CA SER A 375 24.34 13.69 -15.93
C SER A 375 25.14 12.74 -16.85
N ASN A 376 24.51 12.25 -17.93
CA ASN A 376 25.17 11.41 -18.93
C ASN A 376 26.13 12.19 -19.86
N LYS A 377 25.98 13.52 -19.98
CA LYS A 377 26.94 14.36 -20.73
C LYS A 377 28.17 14.68 -19.89
N ASP A 378 27.99 15.00 -18.62
CA ASP A 378 29.09 15.37 -17.72
C ASP A 378 30.05 14.19 -17.46
N SER A 379 29.49 12.97 -17.38
CA SER A 379 30.27 11.72 -17.25
C SER A 379 31.00 11.29 -18.54
N ALA A 380 30.61 11.81 -19.71
CA ALA A 380 31.32 11.60 -20.96
C ALA A 380 32.50 12.57 -21.14
N THR A 381 32.45 13.76 -20.53
CA THR A 381 33.51 14.78 -20.60
C THR A 381 34.66 14.59 -19.59
N GLU A 382 34.49 13.81 -18.52
CA GLU A 382 35.56 13.56 -17.53
C GLU A 382 36.57 12.45 -17.90
N LYS A 383 36.41 11.78 -19.05
CA LYS A 383 37.39 10.77 -19.53
C LYS A 383 38.51 11.43 -20.36
N SER A 384 39.36 12.23 -19.72
CA SER A 384 40.69 12.60 -20.26
C SER A 384 41.76 12.36 -19.19
N PRO A 385 42.81 11.55 -19.44
CA PRO A 385 43.73 11.12 -18.40
C PRO A 385 44.89 12.10 -18.26
N ASN A 386 44.94 12.85 -17.16
CA ASN A 386 46.21 13.41 -16.70
C ASN A 386 46.61 12.81 -15.35
N LYS A 387 47.55 11.87 -15.44
CA LYS A 387 48.29 11.29 -14.32
C LYS A 387 49.11 12.39 -13.64
N ASN A 388 49.00 12.45 -12.32
CA ASN A 388 49.97 12.96 -11.32
C ASN A 388 49.37 13.97 -10.34
N LYS A 389 48.63 13.45 -9.35
CA LYS A 389 48.64 13.94 -7.96
C LYS A 389 48.01 12.87 -7.07
N VAL A 390 48.78 11.82 -6.82
CA VAL A 390 48.50 10.87 -5.74
C VAL A 390 49.04 11.48 -4.45
N SER A 391 48.18 12.13 -3.68
CA SER A 391 48.27 12.16 -2.22
C SER A 391 46.99 12.75 -1.59
N LYS A 392 46.49 12.06 -0.57
CA LYS A 392 45.51 12.52 0.45
C LYS A 392 44.01 12.68 0.12
N LYS A 393 43.48 12.26 -1.04
CA LYS A 393 42.02 12.33 -1.31
C LYS A 393 41.30 11.00 -1.57
N LYS A 394 41.89 9.86 -1.17
CA LYS A 394 41.37 8.52 -1.48
C LYS A 394 40.60 7.82 -0.34
N LEU A 395 40.16 8.57 0.67
CA LEU A 395 39.36 8.07 1.79
C LEU A 395 37.91 8.60 1.83
N LEU A 396 37.48 9.36 0.82
CA LEU A 396 36.15 10.00 0.78
C LEU A 396 35.36 9.74 -0.51
N SER A 397 35.79 8.82 -1.38
CA SER A 397 35.10 8.53 -2.66
C SER A 397 34.46 7.15 -2.73
N LYS A 398 34.15 6.54 -1.58
CA LYS A 398 33.46 5.25 -1.54
C LYS A 398 31.94 5.39 -1.43
N ASP A 399 31.32 6.43 -2.01
CA ASP A 399 29.88 6.64 -1.90
C ASP A 399 29.15 7.11 -3.19
N ASN A 400 29.67 6.82 -4.38
CA ASN A 400 28.94 7.18 -5.61
C ASN A 400 27.69 6.33 -5.86
N ASN A 401 27.64 5.09 -5.37
CA ASN A 401 26.43 4.24 -5.47
C ASN A 401 25.40 4.55 -4.36
N THR A 402 25.87 5.05 -3.23
CA THR A 402 25.07 5.49 -2.07
C THR A 402 24.37 6.80 -2.38
N CYS A 403 25.03 7.74 -3.09
CA CYS A 403 24.41 9.00 -3.49
C CYS A 403 23.27 8.80 -4.51
N VAL A 404 23.41 7.88 -5.48
CA VAL A 404 22.35 7.60 -6.47
C VAL A 404 21.16 6.87 -5.82
N SER A 405 21.42 5.90 -4.95
CA SER A 405 20.37 5.18 -4.22
C SER A 405 19.67 6.06 -3.18
N GLU A 406 20.38 6.99 -2.54
CA GLU A 406 19.79 8.02 -1.67
C GLU A 406 19.00 9.07 -2.47
N LEU A 407 19.44 9.44 -3.68
CA LEU A 407 18.66 10.34 -4.54
C LEU A 407 17.36 9.68 -5.01
N VAL A 408 17.39 8.38 -5.34
CA VAL A 408 16.20 7.60 -5.69
C VAL A 408 15.30 7.46 -4.46
N TYR A 409 15.85 7.15 -3.28
CA TYR A 409 15.12 7.08 -2.02
C TYR A 409 14.47 8.43 -1.64
N LEU A 410 15.21 9.54 -1.74
CA LEU A 410 14.72 10.89 -1.45
C LEU A 410 13.69 11.36 -2.48
N LYS A 411 13.84 10.99 -3.77
CA LYS A 411 12.84 11.30 -4.81
C LYS A 411 11.58 10.45 -4.67
N PHE A 412 11.66 9.21 -4.15
CA PHE A 412 10.51 8.35 -3.88
C PHE A 412 9.78 8.67 -2.57
N THR A 413 10.50 9.08 -1.51
CA THR A 413 9.91 9.47 -0.21
C THR A 413 9.40 10.91 -0.15
N ALA A 414 9.66 11.70 -1.19
CA ALA A 414 9.05 13.02 -1.38
C ALA A 414 7.62 12.96 -1.96
N PHE A 415 7.14 11.76 -2.29
CA PHE A 415 5.74 11.44 -2.58
C PHE A 415 5.09 10.83 -1.33
#